data_AF-A0A314ZH78-F1
#
_entry.id   AF-A0A314ZH78-F1
#
_cell.length_a   1.000
_cell.length_b   1.000
_cell.length_c   1.000
_cell.angle_alpha   90.00
_cell.angle_beta   90.00
_cell.angle_gamma   90.00
#
_symmetry.space_group_name_H-M   'P 1'
#
loop_
_entity.id
_entity.type
_entity.pdbx_description
1 polymer ?
#
loop_
_entity_poly.entity_id
_entity_poly.type
_entity_poly.pdbx_seq_one_letter_code
_entity_poly.pdbx_strand_id
1 'polypeptide(L)'
;MDVTTLPTSGAENIRISMKSGTGDPGRPPGTTVVFATSIYHPFSRKKVFSFLRDEKCRSEWWDMLAFQHEFHEYAYFTIGENPGNRVSILRSMNDKTNEVEIFYLQASYTDSMESYVVYAPIDACAMTDLINGGNPDYVAILPSGFSILPDKPMHQDETGGSLLTIAFHIALGASTEEHMSPHQHLNVVHRILETTMSSIKEGLEFMI
;
A
#
# COMPACT_ATOMS: atom_id res chain seq x y z
N MET A 1 -19.30 13.06 -8.30
CA MET A 1 -18.58 12.16 -7.38
C MET A 1 -19.65 11.31 -6.75
N ASP A 2 -19.78 10.06 -7.16
CA ASP A 2 -20.74 9.14 -6.53
C ASP A 2 -19.98 8.32 -5.49
N VAL A 3 -20.33 8.53 -4.22
CA VAL A 3 -19.84 7.74 -3.09
C VAL A 3 -20.92 6.72 -2.78
N THR A 4 -20.67 5.46 -3.12
CA THR A 4 -21.62 4.37 -2.85
C THR A 4 -21.28 3.73 -1.51
N THR A 5 -22.17 3.85 -0.53
CA THR A 5 -22.10 3.13 0.75
C THR A 5 -23.18 2.04 0.75
N LEU A 6 -22.80 0.77 0.90
CA LEU A 6 -23.73 -0.34 1.03
C LEU A 6 -23.49 -1.09 2.35
N PRO A 7 -24.53 -1.36 3.15
CA PRO A 7 -24.38 -2.03 4.44
C PRO A 7 -24.16 -3.53 4.21
N THR A 8 -22.94 -3.98 4.42
CA THR A 8 -22.62 -5.40 4.64
C THR A 8 -22.12 -5.50 6.08
N SER A 9 -22.67 -6.41 6.88
CA SER A 9 -22.27 -6.58 8.28
C SER A 9 -20.76 -6.87 8.35
N GLY A 10 -20.00 -6.01 9.03
CA GLY A 10 -18.52 -6.03 9.06
C GLY A 10 -17.81 -5.11 8.04
N ALA A 11 -18.53 -4.59 7.04
CA ALA A 11 -18.03 -3.70 5.99
C ALA A 11 -18.44 -2.22 6.17
N GLU A 12 -19.07 -1.88 7.29
CA GLU A 12 -19.61 -0.53 7.55
C GLU A 12 -18.55 0.59 7.55
N ASN A 13 -17.26 0.23 7.64
CA ASN A 13 -16.14 1.17 7.71
C ASN A 13 -15.31 1.28 6.41
N ILE A 14 -15.70 0.60 5.33
CA ILE A 14 -14.97 0.65 4.07
C ILE A 14 -15.51 1.80 3.20
N ARG A 15 -14.63 2.72 2.80
CA ARG A 15 -14.94 3.79 1.84
C ARG A 15 -14.34 3.43 0.49
N ILE A 16 -15.12 3.55 -0.59
CA ILE A 16 -14.69 3.20 -1.94
C ILE A 16 -15.05 4.33 -2.90
N SER A 17 -14.14 4.67 -3.81
CA SER A 17 -14.35 5.59 -4.91
C SER A 17 -13.73 5.02 -6.18
N MET A 18 -14.47 5.06 -7.29
CA MET A 18 -14.01 4.56 -8.58
C MET A 18 -13.93 5.70 -9.60
N LYS A 19 -12.90 5.67 -10.43
CA LYS A 19 -12.71 6.63 -11.52
C LYS A 19 -12.22 5.92 -12.77
N SER A 20 -12.99 6.05 -13.84
CA SER A 20 -12.62 5.60 -15.18
C SER A 20 -12.12 6.77 -16.02
N GLY A 21 -11.11 6.51 -16.86
CA GLY A 21 -10.56 7.51 -17.75
C GLY A 21 -9.90 6.89 -18.98
N THR A 22 -9.67 7.72 -20.00
CA THR A 22 -9.09 7.33 -21.28
C THR A 22 -7.56 7.33 -21.30
N GLY A 23 -6.90 7.59 -20.15
CA GLY A 23 -5.44 7.61 -20.02
C GLY A 23 -4.80 8.98 -20.26
N ASP A 24 -5.08 9.96 -19.39
CA ASP A 24 -4.32 11.22 -19.36
C ASP A 24 -2.84 10.95 -19.00
N PRO A 25 -1.87 11.81 -19.36
CA PRO A 25 -0.50 11.69 -18.87
C PRO A 25 -0.45 11.49 -17.34
N GLY A 26 0.30 10.48 -16.90
CA GLY A 26 0.45 10.15 -15.48
C GLY A 26 -0.76 9.43 -14.87
N ARG A 27 -1.76 9.06 -15.67
CA ARG A 27 -2.91 8.24 -15.25
C ARG A 27 -2.95 6.94 -16.06
N PRO A 28 -3.05 5.78 -15.40
CA PRO A 28 -3.21 4.54 -16.13
C PRO A 28 -4.53 4.58 -16.93
N PRO A 29 -4.57 4.03 -18.15
CA PRO A 29 -5.82 3.86 -18.87
C PRO A 29 -6.74 2.90 -18.12
N GLY A 30 -8.06 3.12 -18.22
CA GLY A 30 -9.08 2.25 -17.63
C GLY A 30 -9.62 2.75 -16.29
N THR A 31 -10.07 1.80 -15.46
CA THR A 31 -10.70 2.10 -14.17
C THR A 31 -9.70 1.97 -13.04
N THR A 32 -9.56 3.02 -12.24
CA THR A 32 -8.87 2.98 -10.96
C THR A 32 -9.87 3.01 -9.82
N VAL A 33 -9.53 2.36 -8.71
CA VAL A 33 -10.32 2.36 -7.49
C VAL A 33 -9.46 2.79 -6.33
N VAL A 34 -10.01 3.69 -5.51
CA VAL A 34 -9.45 4.11 -4.23
C VAL A 34 -10.35 3.55 -3.15
N PHE A 35 -9.77 2.91 -2.16
CA PHE A 35 -10.53 2.42 -1.03
C PHE A 35 -9.74 2.49 0.26
N ALA A 36 -10.45 2.67 1.38
CA ALA A 36 -9.83 2.80 2.69
C ALA A 36 -10.70 2.20 3.79
N THR A 37 -10.04 1.72 4.84
CA THR A 37 -10.65 1.21 6.08
C THR A 37 -9.75 1.52 7.27
N SER A 38 -10.28 1.43 8.49
CA SER A 38 -9.50 1.58 9.72
C SER A 38 -9.81 0.47 10.70
N ILE A 39 -8.77 -0.07 11.32
CA ILE A 39 -8.85 -1.19 12.26
C ILE A 39 -7.96 -0.97 13.47
N TYR A 40 -8.44 -1.42 14.62
CA TYR A 40 -7.66 -1.42 15.85
C TYR A 40 -6.84 -2.71 15.95
N HIS A 41 -5.60 -2.58 16.42
CA HIS A 41 -4.73 -3.69 16.79
C HIS A 41 -4.24 -3.55 18.23
N PRO A 42 -4.05 -4.66 18.96
CA PRO A 42 -3.45 -4.65 20.30
C PRO A 42 -1.93 -4.43 20.28
N PHE A 43 -1.34 -4.21 19.10
CA PHE A 43 0.09 -4.00 18.92
C PHE A 43 0.45 -2.52 18.94
N SER A 44 1.62 -2.20 19.48
CA SER A 44 2.09 -0.82 19.53
C SER A 44 2.36 -0.26 18.14
N ARG A 45 2.17 1.06 18.00
CA ARG A 45 2.45 1.81 16.78
C ARG A 45 3.84 1.49 16.21
N LYS A 46 4.88 1.42 17.05
CA LYS A 46 6.25 1.10 16.59
C LYS A 46 6.38 -0.32 16.05
N LYS A 47 5.70 -1.31 16.65
CA LYS A 47 5.67 -2.69 16.14
C LYS A 47 5.01 -2.72 14.77
N VAL A 48 3.82 -2.12 14.64
CA VAL A 48 3.07 -2.06 13.37
C VAL A 48 3.85 -1.29 12.30
N PHE A 49 4.47 -0.16 12.65
CA PHE A 49 5.30 0.61 11.73
C PHE A 49 6.51 -0.17 11.22
N SER A 50 7.23 -0.84 12.12
CA SER A 50 8.41 -1.63 11.74
C SER A 50 8.02 -2.79 10.84
N PHE A 51 6.91 -3.47 11.14
CA PHE A 51 6.35 -4.55 10.31
C PHE A 51 5.97 -4.09 8.89
N LEU A 52 5.20 -3.01 8.77
CA LEU A 52 4.70 -2.56 7.48
C LEU A 52 5.79 -1.93 6.59
N ARG A 53 6.86 -1.42 7.20
CA ARG A 53 7.99 -0.84 6.46
C ARG A 53 8.96 -1.88 5.93
N ASP A 54 9.04 -3.03 6.60
CA ASP A 54 10.02 -4.09 6.29
C ASP A 54 9.68 -4.80 4.97
N GLU A 55 10.66 -4.85 4.08
CA GLU A 55 10.50 -5.41 2.75
C GLU A 55 10.25 -6.93 2.74
N LYS A 56 10.71 -7.67 3.74
CA LYS A 56 10.44 -9.11 3.86
C LYS A 56 9.04 -9.36 4.38
N CYS A 57 8.63 -8.58 5.39
CA CYS A 57 7.27 -8.66 5.89
C CYS A 57 6.23 -8.33 4.80
N ARG A 58 6.55 -7.43 3.86
CA ARG A 58 5.71 -7.12 2.72
C ARG A 58 5.39 -8.32 1.84
N SER A 59 6.41 -9.03 1.36
CA SER A 59 6.24 -10.16 0.44
C SER A 59 5.75 -11.43 1.13
N GLU A 60 6.02 -11.59 2.42
CA GLU A 60 5.58 -12.77 3.19
C GLU A 60 4.15 -12.65 3.71
N TRP A 61 3.66 -11.44 3.98
CA TRP A 61 2.40 -11.25 4.71
C TRP A 61 1.38 -10.40 3.97
N TRP A 62 1.62 -9.10 3.82
CA TRP A 62 0.49 -8.17 3.71
C TRP A 62 0.20 -7.64 2.31
N ASP A 63 1.18 -7.66 1.39
CA ASP A 63 0.97 -7.19 0.03
C ASP A 63 0.67 -8.35 -0.91
N MET A 64 -0.62 -8.57 -1.16
CA MET A 64 -1.09 -9.64 -2.03
C MET A 64 -0.48 -9.59 -3.44
N LEU A 65 -0.19 -8.39 -3.93
CA LEU A 65 0.37 -8.17 -5.27
C LEU A 65 1.87 -8.42 -5.32
N ALA A 66 2.51 -8.55 -4.16
CA ALA A 66 3.94 -8.74 -3.97
C ALA A 66 4.32 -10.16 -3.51
N PHE A 67 3.35 -11.05 -3.30
CA PHE A 67 3.64 -12.44 -2.91
C PHE A 67 4.57 -13.10 -3.93
N GLN A 68 5.51 -13.91 -3.42
CA GLN A 68 6.50 -14.65 -4.25
C GLN A 68 7.42 -13.75 -5.08
N HIS A 69 7.70 -12.55 -4.59
CA HIS A 69 8.75 -11.71 -5.14
C HIS A 69 9.79 -11.39 -4.07
N GLU A 70 11.05 -11.39 -4.47
CA GLU A 70 12.13 -10.90 -3.63
C GLU A 70 12.27 -9.38 -3.74
N PHE A 71 12.12 -8.69 -2.62
CA PHE A 71 12.27 -7.24 -2.55
C PHE A 71 13.68 -6.87 -2.12
N HIS A 72 14.26 -5.92 -2.84
CA HIS A 72 15.56 -5.34 -2.51
C HIS A 72 15.47 -3.82 -2.47
N GLU A 73 16.07 -3.21 -1.45
CA GLU A 73 16.30 -1.77 -1.45
C GLU A 73 17.37 -1.42 -2.50
N TYR A 74 16.96 -0.68 -3.52
CA TYR A 74 17.84 -0.22 -4.60
C TYR A 74 18.58 1.07 -4.20
N ALA A 75 17.86 2.01 -3.59
CA ALA A 75 18.42 3.25 -3.07
C ALA A 75 17.50 3.82 -1.98
N TYR A 76 18.05 4.62 -1.08
CA TYR A 76 17.25 5.37 -0.11
C TYR A 76 17.96 6.65 0.33
N PHE A 77 17.21 7.56 0.92
CA PHE A 77 17.74 8.65 1.71
C PHE A 77 16.88 8.88 2.96
N THR A 78 17.53 9.25 4.05
CA THR A 78 16.87 9.51 5.33
C THR A 78 16.35 10.95 5.41
N ILE A 79 15.27 11.13 6.15
CA ILE A 79 14.64 12.42 6.44
C ILE A 79 14.78 12.69 7.94
N GLY A 80 15.69 13.59 8.29
CA GLY A 80 16.01 13.88 9.69
C GLY A 80 16.87 12.81 10.35
N GLU A 81 16.82 12.75 11.68
CA GLU A 81 17.72 11.90 12.49
C GLU A 81 17.24 10.46 12.64
N ASN A 82 15.93 10.22 12.54
CA ASN A 82 15.36 8.90 12.70
C ASN A 82 15.60 8.07 11.43
N PRO A 83 16.35 6.95 11.47
CA PRO A 83 16.63 6.13 10.28
C PRO A 83 15.36 5.50 9.69
N GLY A 84 14.28 5.44 10.46
CA GLY A 84 12.97 5.01 9.97
C GLY A 84 12.23 6.05 9.15
N ASN A 85 12.66 7.31 9.18
CA ASN A 85 12.11 8.36 8.36
C ASN A 85 12.94 8.39 7.09
N ARG A 86 12.42 7.85 5.99
CA ARG A 86 13.17 7.71 4.74
C ARG A 86 12.25 7.61 3.54
N VAL A 87 12.81 7.97 2.39
CA VAL A 87 12.28 7.61 1.08
C VAL A 87 13.21 6.58 0.47
N SER A 88 12.65 5.44 0.07
CA SER A 88 13.37 4.35 -0.55
C SER A 88 12.76 3.98 -1.90
N ILE A 89 13.62 3.47 -2.77
CA ILE A 89 13.25 2.79 -4.00
C ILE A 89 13.49 1.31 -3.74
N LEU A 90 12.42 0.53 -3.69
CA LEU A 90 12.49 -0.93 -3.65
C LEU A 90 12.34 -1.47 -5.06
N ARG A 91 12.99 -2.59 -5.37
CA ARG A 91 12.77 -3.34 -6.60
C ARG A 91 12.24 -4.73 -6.25
N SER A 92 11.18 -5.12 -6.94
CA SER A 92 10.63 -6.47 -6.92
C SER A 92 11.27 -7.29 -8.04
N MET A 93 11.86 -8.41 -7.69
CA MET A 93 12.50 -9.34 -8.63
C MET A 93 11.55 -10.49 -8.93
N ASN A 94 11.44 -10.87 -10.20
CA ASN A 94 10.74 -12.08 -10.58
C ASN A 94 11.61 -13.31 -10.27
N ASP A 95 11.15 -14.19 -9.38
CA ASP A 95 11.93 -15.35 -8.91
C ASP A 95 12.39 -16.30 -10.04
N LYS A 96 11.68 -16.33 -11.18
CA LYS A 96 12.00 -17.24 -12.29
C LYS A 96 12.97 -16.66 -13.30
N THR A 97 12.83 -15.38 -13.64
CA THR A 97 13.64 -14.72 -14.66
C THR A 97 14.80 -13.92 -14.07
N ASN A 98 14.74 -13.61 -12.77
CA ASN A 98 15.67 -12.71 -12.08
C ASN A 98 15.72 -11.31 -12.72
N GLU A 99 14.61 -10.88 -13.33
CA GLU A 99 14.42 -9.56 -13.89
C GLU A 99 13.62 -8.67 -12.92
N VAL A 100 13.85 -7.36 -12.99
CA VAL A 100 13.06 -6.40 -12.21
C VAL A 100 11.68 -6.26 -12.85
N GLU A 101 10.64 -6.61 -12.10
CA GLU A 101 9.26 -6.52 -12.59
C GLU A 101 8.67 -5.14 -12.29
N ILE A 102 8.80 -4.69 -11.04
CA ILE A 102 8.21 -3.45 -10.55
C ILE A 102 9.16 -2.76 -9.56
N PHE A 103 9.26 -1.43 -9.65
CA PHE A 103 9.85 -0.60 -8.61
C PHE A 103 8.76 -0.06 -7.68
N TYR A 104 9.11 0.16 -6.42
CA TYR A 104 8.24 0.82 -5.45
C TYR A 104 8.94 2.03 -4.89
N LEU A 105 8.35 3.20 -5.08
CA LEU A 105 8.73 4.40 -4.35
C LEU A 105 8.02 4.38 -3.00
N GLN A 106 8.75 4.24 -1.91
CA GLN A 106 8.21 4.13 -0.56
C GLN A 106 8.69 5.28 0.32
N ALA A 107 7.78 6.01 0.92
CA ALA A 107 8.04 6.96 1.99
C ALA A 107 7.59 6.37 3.32
N SER A 108 8.45 6.45 4.32
CA SER A 108 8.14 6.04 5.69
C SER A 108 8.52 7.13 6.67
N TYR A 109 7.71 7.30 7.69
CA TYR A 109 7.91 8.29 8.73
C TYR A 109 7.31 7.79 10.04
N THR A 110 7.97 8.15 11.13
CA THR A 110 7.54 7.87 12.49
C THR A 110 8.08 8.96 13.41
N ASP A 111 7.19 9.47 14.26
CA ASP A 111 7.57 10.27 15.41
C ASP A 111 6.87 9.71 16.66
N SER A 112 6.59 10.55 17.63
CA SER A 112 5.88 10.14 18.84
C SER A 112 4.36 10.10 18.63
N MET A 113 3.80 10.93 17.74
CA MET A 113 2.36 11.11 17.51
C MET A 113 1.81 10.15 16.47
N GLU A 114 2.55 9.94 15.39
CA GLU A 114 2.04 9.21 14.23
C GLU A 114 3.13 8.41 13.54
N SER A 115 2.70 7.49 12.69
CA SER A 115 3.58 6.83 11.74
C SER A 115 2.83 6.54 10.46
N TYR A 116 3.55 6.53 9.35
CA TYR A 116 2.99 6.12 8.08
C TYR A 116 4.00 5.37 7.25
N VAL A 117 3.48 4.53 6.38
CA VAL A 117 4.22 3.90 5.27
C VAL A 117 3.34 4.08 4.04
N VAL A 118 3.80 4.90 3.09
CA VAL A 118 3.11 5.16 1.83
C VAL A 118 4.02 4.72 0.70
N TYR A 119 3.49 4.01 -0.27
CA TYR A 119 4.23 3.54 -1.42
C TYR A 119 3.44 3.71 -2.71
N ALA A 120 4.13 3.74 -3.84
CA ALA A 120 3.50 3.62 -5.15
C ALA A 120 4.34 2.70 -6.05
N PRO A 121 3.70 1.74 -6.75
CA PRO A 121 4.38 0.95 -7.76
C PRO A 121 4.68 1.81 -9.00
N ILE A 122 5.83 1.58 -9.61
CA ILE A 122 6.33 2.21 -10.83
C ILE A 122 6.86 1.09 -11.73
N ASP A 123 6.37 1.03 -12.96
CA ASP A 123 6.81 0.07 -13.96
C ASP A 123 8.32 0.20 -14.26
N ALA A 124 8.99 -0.93 -14.53
CA ALA A 124 10.44 -0.95 -14.77
C ALA A 124 10.86 -0.12 -16.00
N CYS A 125 10.06 -0.08 -17.07
CA CYS A 125 10.31 0.78 -18.22
C CYS A 125 10.15 2.25 -17.83
N ALA A 126 9.06 2.60 -17.14
CA ALA A 126 8.82 3.97 -16.68
C ALA A 126 9.94 4.48 -15.75
N MET A 127 10.44 3.63 -14.85
CA MET A 127 11.56 3.95 -13.98
C MET A 127 12.87 4.15 -14.77
N THR A 128 13.11 3.31 -15.77
CA THR A 128 14.27 3.45 -16.66
C THR A 128 14.22 4.77 -17.43
N ASP A 129 13.05 5.14 -17.95
CA ASP A 129 12.85 6.42 -18.64
C ASP A 129 13.10 7.62 -17.71
N LEU A 130 12.58 7.58 -16.48
CA LEU A 130 12.83 8.62 -15.46
C LEU A 130 14.32 8.81 -15.19
N ILE A 131 15.06 7.72 -14.98
CA ILE A 131 16.50 7.77 -14.69
C ILE A 131 17.27 8.38 -15.88
N ASN A 132 16.79 8.19 -17.11
CA ASN A 132 17.36 8.76 -18.31
C ASN A 132 16.90 10.21 -18.61
N GLY A 133 16.21 10.87 -17.66
CA GLY A 133 15.75 12.25 -17.82
C GLY A 133 14.38 12.40 -18.48
N GLY A 134 13.59 11.32 -18.53
CA GLY A 134 12.20 11.35 -18.98
C GLY A 134 11.32 12.26 -18.13
N ASN A 135 10.16 12.64 -18.68
CA ASN A 135 9.23 13.53 -18.00
C ASN A 135 8.38 12.75 -16.95
N PRO A 136 8.46 13.10 -15.66
CA PRO A 136 7.69 12.43 -14.60
C PRO A 136 6.17 12.58 -14.74
N ASP A 137 5.67 13.58 -15.48
CA ASP A 137 4.24 13.78 -15.70
C ASP A 137 3.58 12.63 -16.49
N TYR A 138 4.38 11.76 -17.12
CA TYR A 138 3.90 10.60 -17.87
C TYR A 138 3.92 9.30 -17.06
N VAL A 139 4.43 9.32 -15.84
CA VAL A 139 4.54 8.13 -14.99
C VAL A 139 3.26 7.96 -14.19
N ALA A 140 2.60 6.82 -14.37
CA ALA A 140 1.43 6.46 -13.58
C ALA A 140 1.85 6.14 -12.13
N ILE A 141 1.35 6.92 -11.18
CA ILE A 141 1.60 6.73 -9.74
C ILE A 141 0.26 6.50 -9.05
N LEU A 142 0.12 5.33 -8.42
CA LEU A 142 -1.06 4.95 -7.65
C LEU A 142 -0.67 4.74 -6.18
N PRO A 143 -0.77 5.80 -5.34
CA PRO A 143 -0.30 5.74 -3.97
C PRO A 143 -1.20 4.84 -3.12
N SER A 144 -0.56 4.02 -2.31
CA SER A 144 -1.17 3.06 -1.40
C SER A 144 -0.38 3.06 -0.09
N GLY A 145 -1.00 2.69 1.03
CA GLY A 145 -0.28 2.58 2.28
C GLY A 145 -1.13 2.68 3.52
N PHE A 146 -0.46 3.14 4.57
CA PHE A 146 -0.87 2.96 5.95
C PHE A 146 -0.62 4.22 6.77
N SER A 147 -1.59 4.59 7.61
CA SER A 147 -1.40 5.54 8.71
C SER A 147 -1.64 4.81 10.03
N ILE A 148 -0.81 5.10 11.03
CA ILE A 148 -0.74 4.38 12.30
C ILE A 148 -0.74 5.39 13.44
N LEU A 149 -1.84 5.40 14.19
CA LEU A 149 -2.02 6.26 15.36
C LEU A 149 -1.93 5.42 16.64
N PRO A 150 -1.31 5.93 17.71
CA PRO A 150 -1.31 5.25 19.00
C PRO A 150 -2.71 5.30 19.61
N ASP A 151 -3.11 4.22 20.28
CA ASP A 151 -4.38 4.15 21.02
C ASP A 151 -4.42 5.09 22.24
N LYS A 152 -3.25 5.47 22.77
CA LYS A 152 -3.13 6.26 23.99
C LYS A 152 -2.21 7.48 23.82
N PRO A 153 -2.46 8.58 24.57
CA PRO A 153 -1.62 9.77 24.56
C PRO A 153 -0.20 9.49 25.07
N MET A 154 0.74 10.35 24.64
CA MET A 154 2.21 10.28 24.75
C MET A 154 2.87 9.91 26.09
N HIS A 155 2.13 9.92 27.20
CA HIS A 155 2.71 9.84 28.54
C HIS A 155 2.54 8.46 29.21
N GLN A 156 1.97 7.49 28.50
CA GLN A 156 1.94 6.10 28.94
C GLN A 156 2.84 5.28 28.01
N ASP A 157 3.56 4.31 28.59
CA ASP A 157 4.41 3.36 27.89
C ASP A 157 3.83 2.96 26.52
N GLU A 158 4.69 2.77 25.51
CA GLU A 158 4.31 2.29 24.17
C GLU A 158 3.83 0.82 24.17
N THR A 159 3.25 0.36 25.27
CA THR A 159 2.61 -0.93 25.49
C THR A 159 1.13 -0.91 25.10
N GLY A 160 0.59 0.23 24.66
CA GLY A 160 -0.77 0.36 24.12
C GLY A 160 -0.94 -0.19 22.70
N GLY A 161 -2.19 -0.34 22.26
CA GLY A 161 -2.53 -0.70 20.89
C GLY A 161 -2.33 0.44 19.89
N SER A 162 -2.80 0.22 18.67
CA SER A 162 -2.77 1.23 17.60
C SER A 162 -4.00 1.15 16.71
N LEU A 163 -4.39 2.30 16.15
CA LEU A 163 -5.35 2.41 15.08
C LEU A 163 -4.60 2.45 13.75
N LEU A 164 -4.81 1.44 12.91
CA LEU A 164 -4.26 1.31 11.57
C LEU A 164 -5.31 1.70 10.54
N THR A 165 -5.03 2.75 9.76
CA THR A 165 -5.79 3.10 8.57
C THR A 165 -5.08 2.57 7.34
N ILE A 166 -5.78 1.78 6.53
CA ILE A 166 -5.29 1.22 5.26
C ILE A 166 -5.97 1.97 4.15
N ALA A 167 -5.22 2.45 3.15
CA ALA A 167 -5.76 3.11 1.97
C ALA A 167 -4.99 2.67 0.73
N PHE A 168 -5.70 2.14 -0.27
CA PHE A 168 -5.13 1.68 -1.53
C PHE A 168 -5.72 2.42 -2.72
N HIS A 169 -4.86 2.75 -3.67
CA HIS A 169 -5.23 3.17 -5.01
C HIS A 169 -4.68 2.14 -5.99
N ILE A 170 -5.57 1.44 -6.70
CA ILE A 170 -5.17 0.38 -7.64
C ILE A 170 -5.84 0.58 -9.00
N ALA A 171 -5.16 0.14 -10.06
CA ALA A 171 -5.76 -0.03 -11.37
C ALA A 171 -6.43 -1.40 -11.44
N LEU A 172 -7.69 -1.43 -11.89
CA LEU A 172 -8.38 -2.68 -12.17
C LEU A 172 -8.09 -3.01 -13.64
N GLY A 173 -7.41 -4.13 -13.87
CA GLY A 173 -6.97 -4.52 -15.21
C GLY A 173 -8.15 -4.54 -16.20
N ALA A 174 -7.91 -4.05 -17.42
CA ALA A 174 -8.77 -4.29 -18.55
C ALA A 174 -8.53 -5.73 -19.01
N SER A 175 -9.13 -6.72 -18.34
CA SER A 175 -9.28 -8.03 -18.95
C SER A 175 -10.04 -7.85 -20.27
N THR A 176 -9.63 -8.56 -21.32
CA THR A 176 -10.31 -8.65 -22.63
C THR A 176 -11.76 -9.16 -22.55
N GLU A 177 -12.27 -9.41 -21.35
CA GLU A 177 -13.69 -9.58 -21.07
C GLU A 177 -14.32 -8.20 -20.85
N GLU A 178 -15.04 -7.74 -21.87
CA GLU A 178 -15.84 -6.52 -21.83
C GLU A 178 -16.65 -6.44 -20.52
N HIS A 179 -16.41 -5.36 -19.77
CA HIS A 179 -17.19 -4.91 -18.62
C HIS A 179 -17.24 -5.86 -17.41
N MET A 180 -16.21 -5.81 -16.56
CA MET A 180 -16.43 -6.09 -15.13
C MET A 180 -17.56 -5.17 -14.63
N SER A 181 -18.60 -5.77 -14.06
CA SER A 181 -19.68 -5.04 -13.42
C SER A 181 -19.17 -4.29 -12.18
N PRO A 182 -19.82 -3.19 -11.77
CA PRO A 182 -19.51 -2.52 -10.49
C PRO A 182 -19.47 -3.48 -9.30
N HIS A 183 -20.33 -4.50 -9.28
CA HIS A 183 -20.35 -5.55 -8.24
C HIS A 183 -19.08 -6.41 -8.22
N GLN A 184 -18.53 -6.78 -9.38
CA GLN A 184 -17.28 -7.54 -9.45
C GLN A 184 -16.09 -6.70 -8.95
N HIS A 185 -16.04 -5.42 -9.30
CA HIS A 185 -15.03 -4.51 -8.78
C HIS A 185 -15.10 -4.38 -7.25
N LEU A 186 -16.30 -4.29 -6.68
CA LEU A 186 -16.49 -4.27 -5.23
C LEU A 186 -16.01 -5.56 -4.57
N ASN A 187 -16.33 -6.72 -5.13
CA ASN A 187 -15.86 -8.01 -4.60
C ASN A 187 -14.33 -8.11 -4.58
N VAL A 188 -13.65 -7.59 -5.60
CA VAL A 188 -12.18 -7.52 -5.64
C VAL A 188 -11.65 -6.62 -4.52
N VAL A 189 -12.23 -5.43 -4.34
CA VAL A 189 -11.84 -4.50 -3.27
C VAL A 189 -12.03 -5.12 -1.88
N HIS A 190 -13.18 -5.74 -1.62
CA HIS A 190 -13.45 -6.42 -0.35
C HIS A 190 -12.43 -7.52 -0.09
N ARG A 191 -12.18 -8.38 -1.08
CA ARG A 191 -11.20 -9.46 -0.96
C ARG A 191 -9.79 -8.95 -0.65
N ILE A 192 -9.35 -7.88 -1.32
CA ILE A 192 -8.03 -7.28 -1.07
C ILE A 192 -7.96 -6.79 0.37
N LEU A 193 -8.94 -6.01 0.83
CA LEU A 193 -8.95 -5.50 2.21
C LEU A 193 -9.00 -6.61 3.25
N GLU A 194 -9.92 -7.54 3.13
CA GLU A 194 -10.07 -8.65 4.08
C GLU A 194 -8.78 -9.48 4.17
N THR A 195 -8.17 -9.79 3.02
CA THR A 195 -6.92 -10.55 2.99
C THR A 195 -5.79 -9.75 3.63
N THR A 196 -5.56 -8.51 3.21
CA THR A 196 -4.49 -7.66 3.78
C THR A 196 -4.67 -7.50 5.28
N MET A 197 -5.89 -7.28 5.77
CA MET A 197 -6.17 -7.14 7.20
C MET A 197 -5.87 -8.44 7.98
N SER A 198 -6.29 -9.59 7.46
CA SER A 198 -6.00 -10.89 8.08
C SER A 198 -4.50 -11.15 8.12
N SER A 199 -3.80 -10.95 7.01
CA SER A 199 -2.37 -11.24 6.92
C SER A 199 -1.51 -10.27 7.73
N ILE A 200 -1.90 -8.99 7.83
CA ILE A 200 -1.24 -8.05 8.76
C ILE A 200 -1.38 -8.53 10.19
N LYS A 201 -2.59 -8.94 10.59
CA LYS A 201 -2.84 -9.44 11.94
C LYS A 201 -2.00 -10.69 12.23
N GLU A 202 -2.05 -11.67 11.34
CA GLU A 202 -1.31 -12.93 11.48
C GLU A 202 0.21 -12.70 11.54
N GLY A 203 0.76 -11.84 10.67
CA GLY A 203 2.18 -11.51 10.68
C GLY A 203 2.62 -10.80 11.96
N LEU A 204 1.81 -9.88 12.49
CA LEU A 204 2.08 -9.22 13.77
C LEU A 204 2.01 -10.19 14.97
N GLU A 205 1.13 -11.19 14.92
CA GLU A 205 1.02 -12.27 15.91
C GLU A 205 2.18 -13.27 15.81
N PHE A 206 2.65 -13.56 14.61
CA PHE A 206 3.78 -14.46 14.37
C PHE A 206 5.11 -13.91 14.94
N MET A 207 5.28 -12.58 14.93
CA MET A 207 6.45 -11.91 15.48
C MET A 207 6.32 -11.58 16.99
N ILE A 208 5.58 -12.39 17.77
CA ILE A 208 5.52 -12.28 19.24
C ILE A 208 6.60 -13.17 19.86
#